data_AF-A0A3D2F4M4-F1
#
_entry.id   AF-A0A3D2F4M4-F1
#
_cell.length_a   1.000
_cell.length_b   1.000
_cell.length_c   1.000
_cell.angle_alpha   90.00
_cell.angle_beta   90.00
_cell.angle_gamma   90.00
#
_symmetry.space_group_name_H-M   'P 1'
#
loop_
_entity.id
_entity.type
_entity.pdbx_description
1 polymer ?
#
loop_
_entity_poly.entity_id
_entity_poly.type
_entity_poly.pdbx_seq_one_letter_code
_entity_poly.pdbx_strand_id
1 'polypeptide(L)'
;GKTTTLYTILKTLNKPGVSIITIEDPIEYSLEGTNQIQVNSKTELTFANGLRSILRQDPNIIMVGEIRDQETANIAVNAALTGHLLLSTLHTNDSATALPRLLDMKIEPFLIASTVNVVVGQRLVRKICVDCKAKKALTESEAKTIKNILPNSKEESLKQLYTGKGCKVCDNTGYLGRIGIYEVLEVTEAIRTAIVQKQSAADIRKIAMQEGMTTILEDGLKKAEQGITTIEEVLRVMNE
;
A
#
# COMPACT_ATOMS: atom_id res chain seq x y z
N GLY A 1 0.47 -4.84 7.50
CA GLY A 1 1.49 -4.07 6.76
C GLY A 1 1.11 -2.62 6.56
N LYS A 2 -0.17 -2.31 6.28
CA LYS A 2 -0.65 -0.93 6.07
C LYS A 2 -0.36 -0.01 7.25
N THR A 3 -0.70 -0.44 8.46
CA THR A 3 -0.44 0.32 9.70
C THR A 3 1.04 0.64 9.88
N THR A 4 1.92 -0.34 9.64
CA THR A 4 3.39 -0.13 9.70
C THR A 4 3.85 0.95 8.72
N THR A 5 3.36 0.94 7.48
CA THR A 5 3.67 1.98 6.49
C THR A 5 3.15 3.34 6.94
N LEU A 6 1.87 3.43 7.35
CA LEU A 6 1.26 4.68 7.82
C LEU A 6 2.02 5.28 9.01
N TYR A 7 2.31 4.47 10.02
CA TYR A 7 3.04 4.92 11.20
C TYR A 7 4.48 5.36 10.85
N THR A 8 5.11 4.73 9.85
CA THR A 8 6.44 5.16 9.37
C THR A 8 6.37 6.52 8.68
N ILE A 9 5.33 6.76 7.87
CA ILE A 9 5.06 8.07 7.26
C ILE A 9 4.80 9.11 8.35
N LEU A 10 3.92 8.82 9.32
CA LEU A 10 3.62 9.71 10.43
C LEU A 10 4.87 10.06 11.24
N LYS A 11 5.73 9.09 11.57
CA LYS A 11 7.01 9.34 12.25
C LYS A 11 7.93 10.28 11.45
N THR A 12 7.92 10.19 10.13
CA THR A 12 8.72 11.07 9.25
C THR A 12 8.16 12.49 9.21
N LEU A 13 6.84 12.63 9.32
CA LEU A 13 6.14 13.91 9.30
C LEU A 13 6.00 14.56 10.67
N ASN A 14 6.21 13.80 11.75
CA ASN A 14 6.16 14.26 13.13
C ASN A 14 7.32 15.21 13.42
N LYS A 15 7.06 16.50 13.24
CA LYS A 15 8.01 17.59 13.42
C LYS A 15 7.43 18.60 14.42
N PRO A 16 8.28 19.34 15.14
CA PRO A 16 7.80 20.43 16.00
C PRO A 16 6.87 21.39 15.25
N GLY A 17 5.73 21.73 15.86
CA GLY A 17 4.73 22.61 15.26
C GLY A 17 3.75 21.94 14.29
N VAL A 18 3.84 20.61 14.08
CA VAL A 18 2.88 19.85 13.28
C VAL A 18 1.92 19.08 14.20
N SER A 19 0.63 19.44 14.17
CA SER A 19 -0.42 18.72 14.89
C SER A 19 -0.85 17.48 14.10
N ILE A 20 -0.60 16.29 14.66
CA ILE A 20 -0.98 15.00 14.08
C ILE A 20 -2.05 14.36 14.95
N ILE A 21 -3.19 14.04 14.35
CA ILE A 21 -4.31 13.40 15.05
C ILE A 21 -4.79 12.17 14.27
N THR A 22 -4.93 11.04 14.96
CA THR A 22 -5.35 9.76 14.34
C THR A 22 -6.66 9.26 14.93
N ILE A 23 -7.44 8.51 14.14
CA ILE A 23 -8.55 7.69 14.62
C ILE A 23 -8.38 6.25 14.12
N GLU A 24 -8.41 5.28 15.04
CA GLU A 24 -7.97 3.90 14.79
C GLU A 24 -8.87 2.86 15.50
N ASP A 25 -8.87 1.61 15.01
CA ASP A 25 -9.67 0.51 15.57
C ASP A 25 -8.93 -0.85 15.49
N PRO A 26 -8.24 -1.29 16.55
CA PRO A 26 -7.76 -0.51 17.71
C PRO A 26 -6.45 0.24 17.38
N ILE A 27 -5.93 1.01 18.35
CA ILE A 27 -4.56 1.53 18.29
C ILE A 27 -3.59 0.35 18.46
N GLU A 28 -2.66 0.16 17.51
CA GLU A 28 -1.70 -0.96 17.57
C GLU A 28 -0.58 -0.72 18.59
N TYR A 29 -0.04 0.51 18.62
CA TYR A 29 0.95 0.96 19.61
C TYR A 29 1.01 2.49 19.68
N SER A 30 1.54 3.01 20.79
CA SER A 30 1.65 4.45 20.99
C SER A 30 2.72 5.08 20.10
N LEU A 31 2.35 6.16 19.42
CA LEU A 31 3.22 7.04 18.65
C LEU A 31 3.41 8.35 19.43
N GLU A 32 4.61 8.52 19.98
CA GLU A 32 5.00 9.75 20.67
C GLU A 32 4.85 10.99 19.75
N GLY A 33 4.36 12.10 20.30
CA GLY A 33 4.13 13.34 19.55
C GLY A 33 2.89 13.33 18.65
N THR A 34 2.02 12.32 18.77
CA THR A 34 0.74 12.25 18.03
C THR A 34 -0.43 12.08 18.99
N ASN A 35 -1.60 12.61 18.62
CA ASN A 35 -2.83 12.42 19.37
C ASN A 35 -3.62 11.25 18.75
N GLN A 36 -3.55 10.06 19.37
CA GLN A 36 -4.23 8.87 18.86
C GLN A 36 -5.57 8.65 19.55
N ILE A 37 -6.65 8.57 18.77
CA ILE A 37 -8.01 8.32 19.24
C ILE A 37 -8.40 6.90 18.82
N GLN A 38 -8.87 6.10 19.77
CA GLN A 38 -9.43 4.79 19.45
C GLN A 38 -10.94 4.88 19.26
N VAL A 39 -11.46 4.22 18.22
CA VAL A 39 -12.89 3.99 18.04
C VAL A 39 -13.45 3.30 19.29
N ASN A 40 -14.62 3.77 19.72
CA ASN A 40 -15.31 3.20 20.87
C ASN A 40 -16.80 3.08 20.59
N SER A 41 -17.23 1.86 20.29
CA SER A 41 -18.62 1.53 19.99
C SER A 41 -19.57 1.76 21.17
N LYS A 42 -19.09 1.65 22.43
CA LYS A 42 -19.92 1.88 23.62
C LYS A 42 -20.31 3.34 23.81
N THR A 43 -19.49 4.27 23.31
CA THR A 43 -19.73 5.72 23.38
C THR A 43 -20.09 6.31 22.02
N GLU A 44 -20.42 5.48 21.02
CA GLU A 44 -20.72 5.87 19.64
C GLU A 44 -19.63 6.72 18.95
N LEU A 45 -18.38 6.57 19.41
CA LEU A 45 -17.21 7.19 18.81
C LEU A 45 -16.76 6.34 17.61
N THR A 46 -17.47 6.48 16.49
CA THR A 46 -17.16 5.84 15.21
C THR A 46 -16.09 6.59 14.42
N PHE A 47 -15.58 6.03 13.32
CA PHE A 47 -14.65 6.73 12.42
C PHE A 47 -15.21 8.08 11.94
N ALA A 48 -16.46 8.11 11.46
CA ALA A 48 -17.10 9.35 11.00
C ALA A 48 -17.22 10.40 12.12
N ASN A 49 -17.72 10.00 13.30
CA ASN A 49 -17.90 10.92 14.43
C ASN A 49 -16.58 11.43 14.98
N GLY A 50 -15.59 10.56 15.13
CA GLY A 50 -14.27 10.95 15.58
C GLY A 50 -13.55 11.84 14.57
N LEU A 51 -13.64 11.54 13.27
CA LEU A 51 -13.08 12.39 12.22
C LEU A 51 -13.71 13.80 12.23
N ARG A 52 -15.03 13.93 12.41
CA ARG A 52 -15.68 15.24 12.60
C ARG A 52 -15.16 15.98 13.83
N SER A 53 -14.85 15.25 14.91
CA SER A 53 -14.28 15.83 16.13
C SER A 53 -12.86 16.34 15.89
N ILE A 54 -12.04 15.55 15.19
CA ILE A 54 -10.67 15.89 14.82
C ILE A 54 -10.60 17.21 14.05
N LEU A 55 -11.54 17.45 13.13
CA LEU A 55 -11.58 18.69 12.34
C LEU A 55 -11.82 19.97 13.17
N ARG A 56 -12.22 19.86 14.44
CA ARG A 56 -12.34 21.00 15.36
C ARG A 56 -11.12 21.19 16.26
N GLN A 57 -10.07 20.39 16.08
CA GLN A 57 -8.85 20.40 16.89
C GLN A 57 -7.65 21.04 16.18
N ASP A 58 -7.88 21.81 15.12
CA ASP A 58 -6.84 22.45 14.31
C ASP A 58 -5.70 21.48 13.88
N PRO A 59 -6.02 20.32 13.27
CA PRO A 59 -5.01 19.36 12.86
C PRO A 59 -4.23 19.85 11.63
N ASN A 60 -2.96 19.48 11.50
CA ASN A 60 -2.26 19.61 10.22
C ASN A 60 -2.28 18.30 9.44
N ILE A 61 -2.14 17.18 10.14
CA ILE A 61 -2.16 15.83 9.57
C ILE A 61 -3.23 15.01 10.27
N ILE A 62 -4.07 14.35 9.47
CA ILE A 62 -5.12 13.46 9.95
C ILE A 62 -4.84 12.06 9.45
N MET A 63 -4.89 11.05 10.32
CA MET A 63 -4.87 9.65 9.92
C MET A 63 -6.19 8.96 10.29
N VAL A 64 -6.88 8.43 9.29
CA VAL A 64 -8.08 7.62 9.48
C VAL A 64 -7.69 6.16 9.25
N GLY A 65 -7.74 5.34 10.29
CA GLY A 65 -7.27 3.95 10.26
C GLY A 65 -7.77 3.17 9.05
N GLU A 66 -9.03 3.37 8.69
CA GLU A 66 -9.60 2.87 7.44
C GLU A 66 -10.86 3.62 7.03
N ILE A 67 -11.13 3.61 5.73
CA ILE A 67 -12.39 4.07 5.15
C ILE A 67 -13.19 2.83 4.73
N ARG A 68 -14.28 2.55 5.45
CA ARG A 68 -15.19 1.41 5.17
C ARG A 68 -16.50 1.84 4.53
N ASP A 69 -16.93 3.07 4.76
CA ASP A 69 -18.25 3.58 4.39
C ASP A 69 -18.18 4.94 3.69
N GLN A 70 -19.29 5.27 3.02
CA GLN A 70 -19.47 6.52 2.29
C GLN A 70 -19.36 7.76 3.18
N GLU A 71 -19.82 7.69 4.42
CA GLU A 71 -19.83 8.83 5.33
C GLU A 71 -18.41 9.26 5.70
N THR A 72 -17.61 8.29 6.17
CA THR A 72 -16.20 8.47 6.50
C THR A 72 -15.40 8.91 5.27
N ALA A 73 -15.65 8.31 4.11
CA ALA A 73 -15.03 8.70 2.84
C ALA A 73 -15.31 10.17 2.48
N ASN A 74 -16.57 10.61 2.61
CA ASN A 74 -16.95 12.00 2.31
C ASN A 74 -16.26 12.99 3.25
N ILE A 75 -16.24 12.72 4.55
CA ILE A 75 -15.60 13.61 5.51
C ILE A 75 -14.08 13.67 5.25
N ALA A 76 -13.45 12.52 4.97
CA ALA A 76 -12.02 12.45 4.71
C ALA A 76 -11.63 13.25 3.45
N VAL A 77 -12.36 13.07 2.35
CA VAL A 77 -12.09 13.79 1.11
C VAL A 77 -12.31 15.30 1.26
N ASN A 78 -13.36 15.73 1.98
CA ASN A 78 -13.56 17.15 2.28
C ASN A 78 -12.48 17.73 3.22
N ALA A 79 -12.01 16.94 4.19
CA ALA A 79 -10.88 17.33 5.03
C ALA A 79 -9.61 17.55 4.20
N ALA A 80 -9.32 16.65 3.26
CA ALA A 80 -8.21 16.79 2.34
C ALA A 80 -8.36 18.03 1.44
N LEU A 81 -9.56 18.27 0.91
CA LEU A 81 -9.87 19.43 0.06
C LEU A 81 -9.67 20.77 0.79
N THR A 82 -9.94 20.80 2.10
CA THR A 82 -9.76 21.99 2.95
C THR A 82 -8.30 22.20 3.39
N GLY A 83 -7.35 21.43 2.86
CA GLY A 83 -5.91 21.64 3.03
C GLY A 83 -5.24 20.76 4.09
N HIS A 84 -5.97 19.84 4.71
CA HIS A 84 -5.38 18.89 5.66
C HIS A 84 -4.65 17.77 4.93
N LEU A 85 -3.45 17.39 5.40
CA LEU A 85 -2.82 16.17 4.89
C LEU A 85 -3.53 14.96 5.50
N LEU A 86 -4.25 14.20 4.69
CA LEU A 86 -5.00 13.04 5.14
C LEU A 86 -4.35 11.73 4.68
N LEU A 87 -4.12 10.83 5.62
CA LEU A 87 -3.68 9.46 5.39
C LEU A 87 -4.80 8.49 5.77
N SER A 88 -5.03 7.46 4.95
CA SER A 88 -5.99 6.42 5.30
C SER A 88 -5.68 5.09 4.65
N THR A 89 -6.45 4.06 5.00
CA THR A 89 -6.40 2.76 4.33
C THR A 89 -7.74 2.41 3.68
N LEU A 90 -7.63 1.76 2.53
CA LEU A 90 -8.74 1.07 1.88
C LEU A 90 -8.34 -0.40 1.69
N HIS A 91 -9.34 -1.28 1.66
CA HIS A 91 -9.13 -2.69 1.32
C HIS A 91 -9.42 -2.87 -0.17
N THR A 92 -8.35 -2.86 -0.97
CA THR A 92 -8.36 -3.10 -2.42
C THR A 92 -7.18 -3.99 -2.80
N ASN A 93 -7.28 -4.65 -3.97
CA ASN A 93 -6.27 -5.62 -4.41
C ASN A 93 -5.03 -4.97 -5.03
N ASP A 94 -5.17 -3.74 -5.53
CA ASP A 94 -4.12 -2.96 -6.17
C ASP A 94 -4.39 -1.45 -6.02
N SER A 95 -3.39 -0.64 -6.37
CA SER A 95 -3.44 0.81 -6.18
C SER A 95 -4.50 1.49 -7.06
N ALA A 96 -4.67 1.04 -8.31
CA ALA A 96 -5.60 1.64 -9.26
C ALA A 96 -7.07 1.43 -8.84
N THR A 97 -7.39 0.26 -8.27
CA THR A 97 -8.75 -0.10 -7.80
C THR A 97 -9.23 0.78 -6.65
N ALA A 98 -8.34 1.42 -5.90
CA ALA A 98 -8.73 2.35 -4.84
C ALA A 98 -9.54 3.55 -5.38
N LEU A 99 -9.26 4.01 -6.61
CA LEU A 99 -9.92 5.17 -7.19
C LEU A 99 -11.38 4.86 -7.57
N PRO A 100 -11.69 3.79 -8.33
CA PRO A 100 -13.08 3.34 -8.50
C PRO A 100 -13.77 2.95 -7.20
N ARG A 101 -13.05 2.41 -6.21
CA ARG A 101 -13.65 2.07 -4.91
C ARG A 101 -14.22 3.30 -4.19
N LEU A 102 -13.56 4.46 -4.31
CA LEU A 102 -14.09 5.72 -3.81
C LEU A 102 -15.32 6.20 -4.61
N LEU A 103 -15.37 5.95 -5.92
CA LEU A 103 -16.57 6.20 -6.74
C LEU A 103 -17.75 5.32 -6.32
N ASP A 104 -17.51 4.05 -6.01
CA ASP A 104 -18.53 3.12 -5.51
C ASP A 104 -19.11 3.59 -4.18
N MET A 105 -18.26 4.20 -3.33
CA MET A 105 -18.65 4.89 -2.10
C MET A 105 -19.32 6.25 -2.35
N LYS A 106 -19.71 6.56 -3.59
CA LYS A 106 -20.41 7.78 -4.00
C LYS A 106 -19.64 9.06 -3.73
N ILE A 107 -18.31 9.00 -3.76
CA ILE A 107 -17.49 10.22 -3.79
C ILE A 107 -17.50 10.76 -5.21
N GLU A 108 -17.71 12.06 -5.35
CA GLU A 108 -17.72 12.71 -6.66
C GLU A 108 -16.34 12.61 -7.33
N PRO A 109 -16.27 12.27 -8.64
CA PRO A 109 -14.99 12.08 -9.33
C PRO A 109 -14.05 13.27 -9.23
N PHE A 110 -14.57 14.50 -9.29
CA PHE A 110 -13.75 15.70 -9.20
C PHE A 110 -13.12 15.87 -7.81
N LEU A 111 -13.79 15.39 -6.75
CA LEU A 111 -13.24 15.42 -5.40
C LEU A 111 -12.08 14.43 -5.27
N ILE A 112 -12.24 13.22 -5.79
CA ILE A 112 -11.16 12.22 -5.82
C ILE A 112 -9.97 12.77 -6.62
N ALA A 113 -10.24 13.28 -7.82
CA ALA A 113 -9.22 13.82 -8.72
C ALA A 113 -8.53 15.08 -8.18
N SER A 114 -9.12 15.81 -7.23
CA SER A 114 -8.49 17.00 -6.64
C SER A 114 -7.76 16.70 -5.33
N THR A 115 -8.15 15.66 -4.59
CA THR A 115 -7.67 15.42 -3.23
C THR A 115 -6.71 14.23 -3.08
N VAL A 116 -6.81 13.22 -3.93
CA VAL A 116 -5.91 12.06 -3.85
C VAL A 116 -4.60 12.40 -4.55
N ASN A 117 -3.48 12.31 -3.82
CA ASN A 117 -2.15 12.56 -4.37
C ASN A 117 -1.42 11.27 -4.75
N VAL A 118 -1.49 10.26 -3.88
CA VAL A 118 -0.77 8.99 -4.06
C VAL A 118 -1.60 7.85 -3.49
N VAL A 119 -1.61 6.70 -4.17
CA VAL A 119 -2.15 5.45 -3.67
C VAL A 119 -1.04 4.40 -3.61
N VAL A 120 -0.88 3.75 -2.45
CA VAL A 120 0.12 2.69 -2.26
C VAL A 120 -0.58 1.34 -2.15
N GLY A 121 -0.40 0.49 -3.15
CA GLY A 121 -0.67 -0.93 -3.08
C GLY A 121 0.49 -1.65 -2.39
N GLN A 122 0.21 -2.57 -1.47
CA GLN A 122 1.27 -3.32 -0.78
C GLN A 122 0.89 -4.74 -0.41
N ARG A 123 1.85 -5.66 -0.50
CA ARG A 123 1.75 -7.04 0.02
C ARG A 123 3.01 -7.38 0.84
N LEU A 124 2.94 -8.42 1.65
CA LEU A 124 4.08 -8.90 2.44
C LEU A 124 4.52 -10.27 1.92
N VAL A 125 5.78 -10.38 1.53
CA VAL A 125 6.43 -11.65 1.18
C VAL A 125 7.41 -12.05 2.27
N ARG A 126 7.62 -13.35 2.43
CA ARG A 126 8.63 -13.88 3.37
C ARG A 126 10.04 -13.63 2.85
N LYS A 127 10.98 -13.31 3.74
CA LYS A 127 12.39 -13.15 3.37
C LYS A 127 13.10 -14.50 3.42
N ILE A 128 14.03 -14.74 2.49
CA ILE A 128 14.91 -15.92 2.54
C ILE A 128 15.73 -15.86 3.83
N CYS A 129 15.79 -16.98 4.56
CA CYS A 129 16.65 -17.12 5.72
C CYS A 129 18.13 -16.99 5.30
N VAL A 130 18.85 -16.05 5.91
CA VAL A 130 20.25 -15.75 5.55
C VAL A 130 21.16 -16.96 5.79
N ASP A 131 20.93 -17.71 6.87
CA ASP A 131 21.78 -18.82 7.30
C ASP A 131 21.70 -20.06 6.40
N CYS A 132 20.59 -20.24 5.68
CA CYS A 132 20.38 -21.36 4.77
C CYS A 132 20.11 -20.93 3.33
N LYS A 133 20.41 -19.66 3.00
CA LYS A 133 20.29 -19.13 1.65
C LYS A 133 21.25 -19.87 0.72
N ALA A 134 20.72 -20.41 -0.36
CA ALA A 134 21.47 -21.10 -1.38
C ALA A 134 21.09 -20.60 -2.77
N LYS A 135 22.06 -20.66 -3.69
CA LYS A 135 21.82 -20.45 -5.12
C LYS A 135 20.90 -21.53 -5.66
N LYS A 136 19.91 -21.12 -6.44
CA LYS A 136 18.97 -21.98 -7.17
C LYS A 136 19.07 -21.65 -8.67
N ALA A 137 19.19 -22.68 -9.50
CA ALA A 137 19.10 -22.53 -10.94
C ALA A 137 17.63 -22.32 -11.35
N LEU A 138 17.42 -21.52 -12.38
CA LEU A 138 16.08 -21.25 -12.91
C LEU A 138 15.53 -22.53 -13.55
N THR A 139 14.34 -22.96 -13.15
CA THR A 139 13.65 -24.05 -13.85
C THR A 139 13.04 -23.52 -15.16
N GLU A 140 12.84 -24.40 -16.15
CA GLU A 140 12.22 -23.99 -17.42
C GLU A 140 10.81 -23.41 -17.23
N SER A 141 10.05 -23.91 -16.25
CA SER A 141 8.71 -23.41 -15.93
C SER A 141 8.78 -22.00 -15.33
N GLU A 142 9.70 -21.74 -14.40
CA GLU A 142 9.91 -20.41 -13.84
C GLU A 142 10.38 -19.42 -14.89
N ALA A 143 11.31 -19.82 -15.76
CA ALA A 143 11.77 -19.02 -16.89
C ALA A 143 10.61 -18.61 -17.81
N LYS A 144 9.73 -19.55 -18.17
CA LYS A 144 8.54 -19.28 -18.99
C LYS A 144 7.56 -18.33 -18.29
N THR A 145 7.26 -18.57 -17.02
CA THR A 145 6.35 -17.73 -16.23
C THR A 145 6.86 -16.30 -16.15
N ILE A 146 8.15 -16.12 -15.85
CA ILE A 146 8.80 -14.82 -15.80
C ILE A 146 8.74 -14.12 -17.16
N LYS A 147 9.06 -14.83 -18.25
CA LYS A 147 9.04 -14.26 -19.61
C LYS A 147 7.63 -13.81 -20.03
N ASN A 148 6.61 -14.55 -19.64
CA ASN A 148 5.22 -14.17 -19.90
C ASN A 148 4.78 -12.94 -19.09
N ILE A 149 5.27 -12.82 -17.86
CA ILE A 149 4.92 -11.72 -16.95
C ILE A 149 5.69 -10.44 -17.29
N LEU A 150 6.97 -10.56 -17.65
CA LEU A 150 7.85 -9.44 -17.99
C LEU A 150 8.39 -9.61 -19.42
N PRO A 151 7.54 -9.45 -20.46
CA PRO A 151 7.95 -9.63 -21.85
C PRO A 151 9.05 -8.65 -22.29
N ASN A 152 9.14 -7.49 -21.62
CA ASN A 152 10.13 -6.45 -21.86
C ASN A 152 11.27 -6.43 -20.83
N SER A 153 11.30 -7.37 -19.87
CA SER A 153 12.50 -7.51 -19.05
C SER A 153 13.63 -7.98 -19.96
N LYS A 154 14.77 -7.28 -19.93
CA LYS A 154 15.97 -7.77 -20.61
C LYS A 154 16.19 -9.19 -20.10
N GLU A 155 16.11 -10.19 -20.98
CA GLU A 155 16.19 -11.63 -20.66
C GLU A 155 17.44 -12.01 -19.82
N GLU A 156 18.37 -11.08 -19.64
CA GLU A 156 19.61 -11.21 -18.89
C GLU A 156 19.53 -10.89 -17.38
N SER A 157 18.44 -10.35 -16.83
CA SER A 157 18.44 -9.92 -15.42
C SER A 157 18.31 -11.09 -14.42
N LEU A 158 17.53 -12.12 -14.74
CA LEU A 158 17.28 -13.23 -13.79
C LEU A 158 18.25 -14.41 -13.94
N LYS A 159 19.57 -14.11 -14.04
CA LYS A 159 20.65 -15.10 -14.18
C LYS A 159 20.81 -16.01 -12.96
N GLN A 160 20.38 -15.55 -11.78
CA GLN A 160 20.60 -16.25 -10.52
C GLN A 160 19.42 -16.06 -9.57
N LEU A 161 18.81 -17.16 -9.14
CA LEU A 161 17.83 -17.14 -8.05
C LEU A 161 18.42 -17.70 -6.76
N TYR A 162 17.67 -17.50 -5.69
CA TYR A 162 18.00 -17.96 -4.37
C TYR A 162 16.81 -18.67 -3.75
N THR A 163 17.10 -19.62 -2.87
CA THR A 163 16.11 -20.30 -2.04
C THR A 163 16.68 -20.53 -0.64
N GLY A 164 15.82 -20.76 0.34
CA GLY A 164 16.23 -21.20 1.66
C GLY A 164 16.12 -22.72 1.78
N LYS A 165 17.22 -23.41 2.09
CA LYS A 165 17.23 -24.88 2.23
C LYS A 165 16.48 -25.40 3.46
N GLY A 166 16.17 -24.51 4.41
CA GLY A 166 15.71 -24.88 5.74
C GLY A 166 16.88 -25.13 6.69
N CYS A 167 16.79 -24.57 7.90
CA CYS A 167 17.73 -24.83 8.99
C CYS A 167 17.03 -24.60 10.33
N LYS A 168 17.72 -24.89 11.44
CA LYS A 168 17.17 -24.71 12.79
C LYS A 168 16.75 -23.26 13.09
N VAL A 169 17.43 -22.27 12.52
CA VAL A 169 17.17 -20.84 12.79
C VAL A 169 15.87 -20.35 12.16
N CYS A 170 15.42 -20.99 11.08
CA CYS A 170 14.16 -20.68 10.41
C CYS A 170 13.10 -21.78 10.58
N ASP A 171 13.24 -22.64 11.58
CA ASP A 171 12.36 -23.79 11.84
C ASP A 171 12.17 -24.68 10.59
N ASN A 172 13.25 -24.88 9.83
CA ASN A 172 13.29 -25.61 8.57
C ASN A 172 12.37 -25.07 7.45
N THR A 173 11.83 -23.85 7.58
CA THR A 173 10.95 -23.26 6.54
C THR A 173 11.70 -22.71 5.33
N GLY A 174 12.98 -22.35 5.52
CA GLY A 174 13.77 -21.61 4.52
C GLY A 174 13.53 -20.09 4.54
N TYR A 175 12.64 -19.59 5.39
CA TYR A 175 12.29 -18.17 5.45
C TYR A 175 12.41 -17.61 6.87
N LEU A 176 12.87 -16.37 7.01
CA LEU A 176 12.92 -15.69 8.30
C LEU A 176 12.59 -14.20 8.17
N GLY A 177 11.49 -13.80 8.78
CA GLY A 177 10.95 -12.43 8.66
C GLY A 177 10.21 -12.19 7.34
N ARG A 178 9.79 -10.95 7.13
CA ARG A 178 8.98 -10.52 5.98
C ARG A 178 9.49 -9.18 5.44
N ILE A 179 9.16 -8.90 4.18
CA ILE A 179 9.41 -7.61 3.54
C ILE A 179 8.19 -7.19 2.71
N GLY A 180 7.95 -5.89 2.63
CA GLY A 180 6.90 -5.35 1.77
C GLY A 180 7.31 -5.37 0.30
N ILE A 181 6.35 -5.67 -0.57
CA ILE A 181 6.39 -5.36 -1.99
C ILE A 181 5.32 -4.31 -2.28
N TYR A 182 5.66 -3.32 -3.10
CA TYR A 182 4.91 -2.08 -3.22
C TYR A 182 4.63 -1.73 -4.67
N GLU A 183 3.48 -1.13 -4.88
CA GLU A 183 3.07 -0.43 -6.10
C GLU A 183 2.62 0.96 -5.68
N VAL A 184 3.21 2.00 -6.26
CA VAL A 184 2.98 3.39 -5.87
C VAL A 184 2.42 4.13 -7.06
N LEU A 185 1.13 4.41 -7.04
CA LEU A 185 0.42 5.15 -8.06
C LEU A 185 0.36 6.62 -7.65
N GLU A 186 1.08 7.46 -8.38
CA GLU A 186 0.98 8.92 -8.26
C GLU A 186 -0.18 9.43 -9.12
N VAL A 187 -1.00 10.34 -8.57
CA VAL A 187 -2.16 10.90 -9.26
C VAL A 187 -1.73 12.10 -10.10
N THR A 188 -1.21 11.81 -11.28
CA THR A 188 -0.82 12.78 -12.32
C THR A 188 -2.04 13.38 -13.03
N GLU A 189 -1.85 14.42 -13.86
CA GLU A 189 -2.95 15.03 -14.63
C GLU A 189 -3.68 14.04 -15.56
N ALA A 190 -2.96 13.08 -16.13
CA ALA A 190 -3.56 12.02 -16.95
C ALA A 190 -4.47 11.12 -16.11
N ILE A 191 -4.02 10.74 -14.91
CA ILE A 191 -4.80 9.96 -13.96
C ILE A 191 -6.00 10.77 -13.44
N ARG A 192 -5.84 12.07 -13.12
CA ARG A 192 -6.95 12.96 -12.74
C ARG A 192 -8.03 12.99 -13.82
N THR A 193 -7.62 13.12 -15.08
CA THR A 193 -8.54 13.09 -16.22
C THR A 193 -9.27 11.75 -16.31
N ALA A 194 -8.55 10.63 -16.16
CA ALA A 194 -9.13 9.29 -16.18
C ALA A 194 -10.15 9.07 -15.04
N ILE A 195 -9.87 9.59 -13.83
CA ILE A 195 -10.80 9.55 -12.68
C ILE A 195 -12.08 10.32 -13.01
N VAL A 196 -11.98 11.55 -13.52
CA VAL A 196 -13.14 12.39 -13.88
C VAL A 196 -13.99 11.73 -14.96
N GLN A 197 -13.36 11.06 -15.93
CA GLN A 197 -14.01 10.29 -16.98
C GLN A 197 -14.54 8.92 -16.51
N LYS A 198 -14.32 8.56 -15.23
CA LYS A 198 -14.73 7.28 -14.63
C LYS A 198 -14.18 6.07 -15.40
N GLN A 199 -12.94 6.16 -15.87
CA GLN A 199 -12.28 5.05 -16.56
C GLN A 199 -12.08 3.85 -15.61
N SER A 200 -11.88 2.68 -16.20
CA SER A 200 -11.70 1.45 -15.43
C SER A 200 -10.37 1.44 -14.66
N ALA A 201 -10.29 0.63 -13.60
CA ALA A 201 -9.02 0.41 -12.88
C ALA A 201 -7.91 -0.09 -13.82
N ALA A 202 -8.25 -0.88 -14.85
CA ALA A 202 -7.29 -1.38 -15.83
C ALA A 202 -6.71 -0.25 -16.70
N ASP A 203 -7.54 0.70 -17.12
CA ASP A 203 -7.10 1.85 -17.92
C ASP A 203 -6.23 2.79 -17.09
N ILE A 204 -6.64 3.09 -15.85
CA ILE A 204 -5.86 3.88 -14.89
C ILE A 204 -4.50 3.23 -14.64
N ARG A 205 -4.48 1.91 -14.38
CA ARG A 205 -3.24 1.14 -14.18
C ARG A 205 -2.34 1.22 -15.41
N LYS A 206 -2.90 1.13 -16.61
CA LYS A 206 -2.14 1.23 -17.87
C LYS A 206 -1.48 2.59 -18.01
N ILE A 207 -2.21 3.68 -17.73
CA ILE A 207 -1.66 5.05 -17.73
C ILE A 207 -0.50 5.14 -16.73
N ALA A 208 -0.72 4.73 -15.48
CA ALA A 208 0.30 4.78 -14.44
C ALA A 208 1.57 3.98 -14.81
N MET A 209 1.41 2.78 -15.41
CA MET A 209 2.53 1.98 -15.90
C MET A 209 3.27 2.65 -17.05
N GLN A 210 2.58 3.31 -17.98
CA GLN A 210 3.19 4.09 -19.05
C GLN A 210 4.00 5.28 -18.51
N GLU A 211 3.57 5.84 -17.39
CA GLU A 211 4.26 6.92 -16.66
C GLU A 211 5.37 6.41 -15.72
N GLY A 212 5.63 5.09 -15.70
CA GLY A 212 6.77 4.50 -14.98
C GLY A 212 6.45 3.90 -13.61
N MET A 213 5.17 3.74 -13.25
CA MET A 213 4.77 3.04 -12.04
C MET A 213 5.31 1.60 -12.05
N THR A 214 6.08 1.24 -11.01
CA THR A 214 6.47 -0.15 -10.75
C THR A 214 5.30 -0.90 -10.13
N THR A 215 4.95 -2.05 -10.70
CA THR A 215 3.90 -2.94 -10.21
C THR A 215 4.37 -3.77 -9.02
N ILE A 216 3.42 -4.30 -8.24
CA ILE A 216 3.70 -5.23 -7.12
C ILE A 216 4.58 -6.41 -7.57
N LEU A 217 4.28 -6.94 -8.76
CA LEU A 217 4.98 -8.07 -9.35
C LEU A 217 6.40 -7.72 -9.77
N GLU A 218 6.60 -6.58 -10.43
CA GLU A 218 7.94 -6.10 -10.80
C GLU A 218 8.82 -5.83 -9.57
N ASP A 219 8.28 -5.18 -8.54
CA ASP A 219 9.01 -4.94 -7.29
C ASP A 219 9.35 -6.26 -6.56
N GLY A 220 8.40 -7.21 -6.53
CA GLY A 220 8.63 -8.56 -6.01
C GLY A 220 9.73 -9.30 -6.76
N LEU A 221 9.72 -9.28 -8.09
CA LEU A 221 10.72 -9.94 -8.92
C LEU A 221 12.11 -9.29 -8.76
N LYS A 222 12.19 -7.96 -8.69
CA LYS A 222 13.45 -7.25 -8.38
C LYS A 222 14.04 -7.71 -7.03
N LYS A 223 13.21 -7.87 -6.00
CA LYS A 223 13.64 -8.38 -4.68
C LYS A 223 14.02 -9.87 -4.71
N ALA A 224 13.38 -10.66 -5.57
CA ALA A 224 13.72 -12.06 -5.77
C ALA A 224 15.10 -12.22 -6.45
N GLU A 225 15.39 -11.40 -7.45
CA GLU A 225 16.69 -11.32 -8.13
C GLU A 225 17.83 -10.99 -7.16
N GLN A 226 17.57 -10.07 -6.23
CA GLN A 226 18.51 -9.71 -5.14
C GLN A 226 18.64 -10.82 -4.07
N GLY A 227 17.84 -11.88 -4.17
CA GLY A 227 17.77 -12.98 -3.21
C GLY A 227 17.26 -12.55 -1.84
N ILE A 228 16.39 -11.53 -1.79
CA ILE A 228 15.72 -11.12 -0.56
C ILE A 228 14.49 -12.02 -0.31
N THR A 229 13.75 -12.34 -1.36
CA THR A 229 12.61 -13.26 -1.38
C THR A 229 12.80 -14.31 -2.49
N THR A 230 11.85 -15.24 -2.62
CA THR A 230 11.79 -16.21 -3.71
C THR A 230 10.71 -15.83 -4.73
N ILE A 231 10.79 -16.38 -5.94
CA ILE A 231 9.73 -16.18 -6.96
C ILE A 231 8.43 -16.84 -6.50
N GLU A 232 8.54 -18.00 -5.85
CA GLU A 232 7.42 -18.72 -5.28
C GLU A 232 6.64 -17.87 -4.29
N GLU A 233 7.32 -17.09 -3.45
CA GLU A 233 6.67 -16.15 -2.54
C GLU A 233 5.97 -15.00 -3.26
N VAL A 234 6.60 -14.45 -4.31
CA VAL A 234 6.00 -13.38 -5.09
C VAL A 234 4.74 -13.87 -5.78
N LEU A 235 4.78 -15.03 -6.43
CA LEU A 235 3.63 -15.62 -7.11
C LEU A 235 2.52 -16.04 -6.13
N ARG A 236 2.87 -16.56 -4.94
CA ARG A 236 1.90 -16.88 -3.88
C ARG A 236 1.05 -15.67 -3.55
N VAL A 237 1.69 -14.55 -3.24
CA VAL A 237 0.95 -13.33 -2.84
C VAL A 237 0.25 -12.66 -4.00
N MET A 238 0.56 -12.97 -5.27
CA MET A 238 -0.19 -12.43 -6.41
C MET A 238 -1.53 -13.15 -6.65
N ASN A 239 -1.64 -14.41 -6.20
CA ASN A 239 -2.84 -15.24 -6.37
C ASN A 239 -3.78 -15.21 -5.15
N GLU A 240 -3.42 -14.48 -4.10
CA GLU A 240 -4.25 -14.19 -2.90
C GLU A 240 -5.13 -12.95 -3.11
#